data_AF-A0A1G2YZ20-F1
#
_entry.id   AF-A0A1G2YZ20-F1
#
_cell.length_a   1.000
_cell.length_b   1.000
_cell.length_c   1.000
_cell.angle_alpha   90.00
_cell.angle_beta   90.00
_cell.angle_gamma   90.00
#
_symmetry.space_group_name_H-M   'P 1'
#
loop_
_entity.id
_entity.type
_entity.pdbx_description
1 polymer ?
#
loop_
_entity_poly.entity_id
_entity_poly.type
_entity_poly.pdbx_seq_one_letter_code
_entity_poly.pdbx_strand_id
1 'polypeptide(L)'
;MTRPCPDMQDRIADYVLGALDPQQTQALQEHLGRCDACRRYAQDLQGEAQSLVALGREIKAGMGARQDRVMQALQDVSPAGAGARRVFPFIGGFMRTAVAATLILGAGVTIGRWTAPGPVDVEQLRADIEASIVASLKPAVQEAVLAQVDRRLQAGLAAHDASFRAQLQDDSEQLMEKRFAEFIQIIDEARLKDRQHVARALDRITAQTGAGLQTLALATLKDKTPTSVQH
;
A
#
# COMPACT_ATOMS: atom_id res chain seq x y z
N MET A 1 14.68 -11.56 29.11
CA MET A 1 13.35 -11.26 28.54
C MET A 1 12.47 -12.47 28.75
N THR A 2 11.49 -12.38 29.65
CA THR A 2 10.49 -13.44 29.88
C THR A 2 9.53 -13.48 28.70
N ARG A 3 9.46 -14.62 27.99
CA ARG A 3 8.53 -14.80 26.87
C ARG A 3 7.10 -14.95 27.39
N PRO A 4 6.08 -14.46 26.66
CA PRO A 4 4.68 -14.70 27.01
C PRO A 4 4.34 -16.19 26.93
N CYS A 5 3.41 -16.64 27.78
CA CYS A 5 2.98 -18.04 27.83
C CYS A 5 2.30 -18.43 26.51
N PRO A 6 2.71 -19.51 25.83
CA PRO A 6 2.16 -19.90 24.53
C PRO A 6 0.64 -20.05 24.54
N ASP A 7 0.10 -20.79 25.52
CA ASP A 7 -1.35 -21.05 25.65
C ASP A 7 -2.20 -19.79 25.89
N MET A 8 -1.59 -18.69 26.34
CA MET A 8 -2.28 -17.42 26.58
C MET A 8 -2.17 -16.46 25.40
N GLN A 9 -1.20 -16.64 24.48
CA GLN A 9 -1.03 -15.75 23.34
C GLN A 9 -2.26 -15.78 22.42
N ASP A 10 -2.75 -16.97 22.09
CA ASP A 10 -3.94 -17.14 21.24
C ASP A 10 -5.17 -16.50 21.88
N ARG A 11 -5.37 -16.71 23.18
CA ARG A 11 -6.48 -16.09 23.93
C ARG A 11 -6.36 -14.58 23.99
N ILE A 12 -5.16 -14.02 24.07
CA ILE A 12 -4.94 -12.57 24.02
C ILE A 12 -5.30 -12.01 22.64
N ALA A 13 -4.97 -12.73 21.56
CA ALA A 13 -5.38 -12.34 20.21
C ALA A 13 -6.92 -12.35 20.07
N ASP A 14 -7.58 -13.41 20.52
CA ASP A 14 -9.05 -13.51 20.53
C ASP A 14 -9.69 -12.41 21.39
N TYR A 15 -9.08 -12.06 22.52
CA TYR A 15 -9.53 -10.97 23.38
C TYR A 15 -9.50 -9.61 22.66
N VAL A 16 -8.39 -9.30 21.97
CA VAL A 16 -8.24 -8.04 21.23
C VAL A 16 -9.22 -7.96 20.06
N LEU A 17 -9.54 -9.09 19.44
CA LEU A 17 -10.55 -9.18 18.38
C LEU A 17 -12.00 -9.19 18.90
N GLY A 18 -12.20 -9.25 20.22
CA GLY A 18 -13.54 -9.33 20.83
C GLY A 18 -14.24 -10.67 20.62
N ALA A 19 -13.48 -11.74 20.39
CA ALA A 19 -13.98 -13.09 20.08
C ALA A 19 -14.11 -14.00 21.32
N LEU A 20 -13.60 -13.57 22.49
CA LEU A 20 -13.74 -14.32 23.73
C LEU A 20 -15.12 -14.17 24.36
N ASP A 21 -15.62 -15.25 24.95
CA ASP A 21 -16.80 -15.20 25.82
C ASP A 21 -16.47 -14.55 27.19
N PRO A 22 -17.49 -14.19 28.00
CA PRO A 22 -17.27 -13.55 29.29
C PRO A 22 -16.47 -14.40 30.29
N GLN A 23 -16.62 -15.72 30.27
CA GLN A 23 -15.93 -16.64 31.18
C GLN A 23 -14.45 -16.75 30.83
N GLN A 24 -14.14 -16.87 29.54
CA GLN A 24 -12.77 -16.88 29.02
C GLN A 24 -12.08 -15.54 29.25
N THR A 25 -12.80 -14.44 29.07
CA THR A 25 -12.31 -13.08 29.35
C THR A 25 -11.90 -12.94 30.81
N GLN A 26 -12.74 -13.38 31.74
CA GLN A 26 -12.42 -13.34 33.16
C GLN A 26 -11.18 -14.18 33.50
N ALA A 27 -11.10 -15.41 32.97
CA ALA A 27 -9.94 -16.28 33.18
C ALA A 27 -8.64 -15.66 32.63
N LEU A 28 -8.72 -15.00 31.48
CA LEU A 28 -7.58 -14.27 30.92
C LEU A 28 -7.20 -13.07 31.80
N GLN A 29 -8.15 -12.27 32.26
CA GLN A 29 -7.90 -11.12 33.13
C GLN A 29 -7.23 -11.53 34.45
N GLU A 30 -7.65 -12.64 35.06
CA GLU A 30 -6.97 -13.20 36.24
C GLU A 30 -5.52 -13.55 35.95
N HIS A 31 -5.24 -14.13 34.78
CA HIS A 31 -3.86 -14.45 34.36
C HIS A 31 -3.02 -13.19 34.13
N LEU A 32 -3.57 -12.18 33.44
CA LEU A 32 -2.89 -10.89 33.20
C LEU A 32 -2.61 -10.13 34.52
N GLY A 33 -3.40 -10.38 35.56
CA GLY A 33 -3.14 -9.91 36.93
C GLY A 33 -1.89 -10.53 37.56
N ARG A 34 -1.52 -11.75 37.18
CA ARG A 34 -0.41 -12.53 37.78
C ARG A 34 0.85 -12.62 36.92
N CYS A 35 0.75 -12.40 35.60
CA CYS A 35 1.86 -12.55 34.66
C CYS A 35 2.19 -11.25 33.91
N ASP A 36 3.32 -10.62 34.27
CA ASP A 36 3.75 -9.36 33.64
C ASP A 36 4.12 -9.50 32.16
N ALA A 37 4.65 -10.66 31.74
CA ALA A 37 5.01 -10.88 30.33
C ALA A 37 3.77 -10.92 29.42
N CYS A 38 2.73 -11.63 29.84
CA CYS A 38 1.46 -11.67 29.13
C CYS A 38 0.73 -10.32 29.17
N ARG A 39 0.86 -9.57 30.28
CA ARG A 39 0.31 -8.21 30.38
C ARG A 39 0.93 -7.25 29.37
N ARG A 40 2.26 -7.23 29.26
CA ARG A 40 2.95 -6.39 28.27
C ARG A 40 2.55 -6.78 26.86
N TYR A 41 2.54 -8.08 26.55
CA TYR A 41 2.11 -8.57 25.25
C TYR A 41 0.68 -8.14 24.89
N ALA A 42 -0.27 -8.24 25.82
CA ALA A 42 -1.63 -7.78 25.59
C ALA A 42 -1.73 -6.26 25.37
N GLN A 43 -0.93 -5.48 26.11
CA GLN A 43 -0.88 -4.01 25.94
C GLN A 43 -0.29 -3.61 24.59
N ASP A 44 0.79 -4.27 24.17
CA ASP A 44 1.44 -4.04 22.88
C ASP A 44 0.46 -4.33 21.73
N LEU A 45 -0.20 -5.51 21.78
CA LEU A 45 -1.17 -5.92 20.77
C LEU A 45 -2.39 -4.99 20.72
N GLN A 46 -2.86 -4.50 21.87
CA GLN A 46 -3.94 -3.53 21.94
C GLN A 46 -3.53 -2.16 21.37
N GLY A 47 -2.27 -1.74 21.57
CA GLY A 47 -1.71 -0.54 20.96
C GLY A 47 -1.66 -0.62 19.44
N GLU A 48 -1.20 -1.76 18.91
CA GLU A 48 -1.20 -2.03 17.47
C GLU A 48 -2.63 -2.00 16.90
N ALA A 49 -3.58 -2.69 17.54
CA ALA A 49 -4.99 -2.67 17.13
C ALA A 49 -5.58 -1.25 17.11
N GLN A 50 -5.26 -0.41 18.10
CA GLN A 50 -5.69 0.99 18.13
C GLN A 50 -5.12 1.80 16.97
N SER A 51 -3.86 1.55 16.58
CA SER A 51 -3.24 2.22 15.42
C SER A 51 -3.93 1.83 14.11
N LEU A 52 -4.30 0.55 13.95
CA LEU A 52 -5.09 0.08 12.80
C LEU A 52 -6.49 0.71 12.78
N VAL A 53 -7.14 0.85 13.93
CA VAL A 53 -8.45 1.53 14.03
C VAL A 53 -8.33 3.01 13.71
N ALA A 54 -7.24 3.67 14.09
CA ALA A 54 -6.97 5.07 13.74
C ALA A 54 -6.75 5.22 12.22
N LEU A 55 -5.93 4.36 11.62
CA LEU A 55 -5.70 4.33 10.18
C LEU A 55 -7.01 4.07 9.41
N GLY A 56 -7.82 3.12 9.87
CA GLY A 56 -9.13 2.84 9.28
C GLY A 56 -10.07 4.05 9.32
N ARG A 57 -10.04 4.84 10.39
CA ARG A 57 -10.80 6.10 10.50
C ARG A 57 -10.30 7.15 9.52
N GLU A 58 -8.98 7.30 9.37
CA GLU A 58 -8.39 8.22 8.40
C GLU A 58 -8.74 7.85 6.96
N ILE A 59 -8.62 6.56 6.60
CA ILE A 59 -9.02 6.06 5.28
C ILE A 59 -10.50 6.33 5.03
N LYS A 60 -11.37 6.06 6.01
CA LYS A 60 -12.81 6.32 5.90
C LYS A 60 -13.12 7.81 5.74
N ALA A 61 -12.43 8.69 6.45
CA ALA A 61 -12.58 10.13 6.28
C ALA A 61 -12.20 10.59 4.87
N GLY A 62 -11.14 9.99 4.29
CA GLY A 62 -10.72 10.25 2.92
C GLY A 62 -11.53 9.53 1.83
N MET A 63 -12.47 8.63 2.18
CA MET A 63 -13.28 7.91 1.19
C MET A 63 -14.37 8.78 0.57
N GLY A 64 -15.02 9.67 1.33
CA GLY A 64 -16.07 10.55 0.78
C GLY A 64 -15.55 11.41 -0.37
N ALA A 65 -14.44 12.12 -0.16
CA ALA A 65 -13.81 12.94 -1.19
C ALA A 65 -13.26 12.14 -2.40
N ARG A 66 -12.95 10.85 -2.21
CA ARG A 66 -12.58 9.96 -3.33
C ARG A 66 -13.82 9.50 -4.09
N GLN A 67 -14.89 9.15 -3.39
CA GLN A 67 -16.18 8.76 -3.97
C GLN A 67 -16.79 9.91 -4.78
N ASP A 68 -16.75 11.14 -4.26
CA ASP A 68 -17.24 12.32 -4.96
C ASP A 68 -16.45 12.58 -6.26
N ARG A 69 -15.11 12.46 -6.23
CA ARG A 69 -14.28 12.57 -7.43
C ARG A 69 -14.57 11.49 -8.46
N VAL A 70 -14.81 10.25 -8.03
CA VAL A 70 -15.20 9.16 -8.94
C VAL A 70 -16.58 9.42 -9.54
N MET A 71 -17.54 9.87 -8.73
CA MET A 71 -18.88 10.24 -9.22
C MET A 71 -18.81 11.39 -10.22
N GLN A 72 -17.99 12.40 -9.96
CA GLN A 72 -17.79 13.53 -10.87
C GLN A 72 -17.12 13.08 -12.18
N ALA A 73 -16.07 12.27 -12.10
CA ALA A 73 -15.43 11.70 -13.29
C ALA A 73 -16.39 10.82 -14.12
N LEU A 74 -17.29 10.07 -13.47
CA LEU A 74 -18.32 9.29 -14.17
C LEU A 74 -19.39 10.18 -14.82
N GLN A 75 -19.74 11.31 -14.21
CA GLN A 75 -20.65 12.30 -14.82
C GLN A 75 -20.00 12.98 -16.02
N ASP A 76 -18.71 13.31 -15.94
CA ASP A 76 -17.96 13.92 -17.04
C ASP A 76 -17.79 12.97 -18.25
N VAL A 77 -17.70 11.66 -17.97
CA VAL A 77 -17.62 10.61 -19.01
C VAL A 77 -19.01 10.19 -19.50
N SER A 78 -20.09 10.52 -18.78
CA SER A 78 -21.45 10.38 -19.31
C SER A 78 -21.68 11.51 -20.31
N PRO A 79 -21.83 11.24 -21.62
CA PRO A 79 -22.16 12.30 -22.56
C PRO A 79 -23.52 12.85 -22.15
N ALA A 80 -23.53 14.08 -21.63
CA ALA A 80 -24.71 14.93 -21.57
C ALA A 80 -25.15 15.24 -23.02
N GLY A 81 -25.75 14.24 -23.66
CA GLY A 81 -26.08 14.22 -25.08
C GLY A 81 -27.22 13.28 -25.44
N ALA A 82 -27.89 12.64 -24.47
CA ALA A 82 -29.12 11.90 -24.69
C ALA A 82 -30.17 12.31 -23.66
N GLY A 83 -30.95 13.36 -23.94
CA GLY A 83 -32.20 13.61 -23.22
C GLY A 83 -32.57 15.06 -22.92
N ALA A 84 -31.68 16.03 -23.09
CA ALA A 84 -32.08 17.43 -23.06
C ALA A 84 -32.66 17.82 -24.42
N ARG A 85 -33.97 17.61 -24.59
CA ARG A 85 -34.80 18.06 -25.71
C ARG A 85 -34.73 19.59 -25.78
N ARG A 86 -33.65 20.09 -26.37
CA ARG A 86 -33.40 21.50 -26.65
C ARG A 86 -34.37 21.92 -27.75
N VAL A 87 -35.51 22.45 -27.31
CA VAL A 87 -36.49 23.12 -28.16
C VAL A 87 -35.76 24.25 -28.89
N PHE A 88 -35.50 24.05 -30.18
CA PHE A 88 -34.95 25.05 -31.07
C PHE A 88 -35.91 26.26 -31.15
N PRO A 89 -35.46 27.50 -30.93
CA PRO A 89 -36.26 28.70 -31.16
C PRO A 89 -36.07 29.15 -32.61
N PHE A 90 -36.52 28.34 -33.56
CA PHE A 90 -36.51 28.71 -34.98
C PHE A 90 -37.67 27.98 -35.65
N ILE A 91 -38.80 28.66 -35.82
CA ILE A 91 -39.85 28.42 -36.83
C ILE A 91 -40.99 29.44 -36.55
N GLY A 92 -40.78 30.68 -36.97
CA GLY A 92 -41.80 31.73 -37.02
C GLY A 92 -42.61 31.68 -38.32
N GLY A 93 -43.12 30.51 -38.74
CA GLY A 93 -43.68 30.41 -40.10
C GLY A 93 -44.52 29.18 -40.48
N PHE A 94 -45.05 28.37 -39.56
CA PHE A 94 -45.81 27.16 -39.92
C PHE A 94 -47.21 27.04 -39.27
N MET A 95 -47.88 28.15 -38.97
CA MET A 95 -49.22 28.12 -38.37
C MET A 95 -50.34 27.67 -39.33
N ARG A 96 -50.05 27.50 -40.63
CA ARG A 96 -51.05 27.06 -41.63
C ARG A 96 -51.04 25.57 -41.95
N THR A 97 -50.00 24.83 -41.55
CA THR A 97 -49.91 23.37 -41.81
C THR A 97 -50.41 22.50 -40.66
N ALA A 98 -50.58 23.08 -39.46
CA ALA A 98 -51.05 22.35 -38.28
C ALA A 98 -52.50 21.85 -38.39
N VAL A 99 -53.37 22.55 -39.14
CA VAL A 99 -54.79 22.20 -39.30
C VAL A 99 -54.99 20.99 -40.21
N ALA A 100 -54.14 20.82 -41.23
CA ALA A 100 -54.21 19.66 -42.13
C ALA A 100 -53.73 18.37 -41.44
N ALA A 101 -52.67 18.46 -40.63
CA ALA A 101 -52.14 17.31 -39.89
C ALA A 101 -53.11 16.82 -38.80
N THR A 102 -53.86 17.72 -38.16
CA THR A 102 -54.88 17.35 -37.16
C THR A 102 -56.10 16.67 -37.80
N LEU A 103 -56.51 17.05 -39.01
CA LEU A 103 -57.59 16.36 -39.72
C LEU A 103 -57.19 14.95 -40.19
N ILE A 104 -55.96 14.77 -40.65
CA ILE A 104 -55.45 13.46 -41.08
C ILE A 104 -55.27 12.52 -39.87
N LEU A 105 -54.74 13.02 -38.74
CA LEU A 105 -54.64 12.25 -37.50
C LEU A 105 -56.02 11.96 -36.88
N GLY A 106 -56.97 12.88 -36.97
CA GLY A 106 -58.34 12.69 -36.48
C GLY A 106 -59.10 11.61 -37.23
N ALA A 107 -59.00 11.57 -38.56
CA ALA A 107 -59.65 10.57 -39.40
C ALA A 107 -59.02 9.16 -39.27
N GLY A 108 -57.71 9.09 -39.02
CA GLY A 108 -57.01 7.82 -38.79
C GLY A 108 -57.43 7.13 -37.48
N VAL A 109 -57.67 7.90 -36.42
CA VAL A 109 -58.06 7.37 -35.09
C VAL A 109 -59.47 6.78 -35.10
N THR A 110 -60.39 7.31 -35.89
CA THR A 110 -61.77 6.79 -35.96
C THR A 110 -61.86 5.47 -36.74
N ILE A 111 -61.04 5.29 -37.77
CA ILE A 111 -61.02 4.05 -38.57
C ILE A 111 -60.29 2.93 -37.82
N GLY A 112 -59.16 3.23 -37.16
CA GLY A 112 -58.38 2.24 -36.41
C GLY A 112 -59.12 1.63 -35.21
N ARG A 113 -60.11 2.35 -34.64
CA ARG A 113 -60.88 1.87 -33.49
C ARG A 113 -61.97 0.86 -33.86
N TRP A 114 -62.37 0.78 -35.13
CA TRP A 114 -63.40 -0.17 -35.59
C TRP A 114 -62.83 -1.49 -36.12
N THR A 115 -61.52 -1.58 -36.33
CA THR A 115 -60.84 -2.79 -36.81
C THR A 115 -59.85 -3.39 -35.80
N ALA A 116 -59.85 -2.93 -34.54
CA ALA A 116 -58.96 -3.48 -33.52
C ALA A 116 -59.40 -4.90 -33.11
N PRO A 117 -58.55 -5.93 -33.26
CA PRO A 117 -58.73 -7.22 -32.62
C PRO A 117 -58.77 -7.04 -31.10
N GLY A 118 -59.38 -7.99 -30.38
CA GLY A 118 -59.61 -7.93 -28.93
C GLY A 118 -58.38 -7.52 -28.10
N PRO A 119 -58.59 -6.98 -26.88
CA PRO A 119 -57.53 -6.39 -26.07
C PRO A 119 -56.38 -7.38 -25.92
N VAL A 120 -55.24 -7.05 -26.51
CA VAL A 120 -53.97 -7.75 -26.26
C VAL A 120 -53.68 -7.57 -24.78
N ASP A 121 -53.67 -8.67 -24.05
CA ASP A 121 -53.43 -8.68 -22.60
C ASP A 121 -51.97 -8.28 -22.37
N VAL A 122 -51.77 -7.00 -22.07
CA VAL A 122 -50.45 -6.35 -21.97
C VAL A 122 -49.60 -7.02 -20.89
N GLU A 123 -50.25 -7.57 -19.87
CA GLU A 123 -49.63 -8.28 -18.77
C GLU A 123 -49.12 -9.66 -19.19
N GLN A 124 -49.82 -10.33 -20.11
CA GLN A 124 -49.40 -11.63 -20.64
C GLN A 124 -48.23 -11.47 -21.61
N LEU A 125 -48.25 -10.41 -22.44
CA LEU A 125 -47.12 -10.04 -23.30
C LEU A 125 -45.90 -9.65 -22.48
N ARG A 126 -46.10 -8.92 -21.38
CA ARG A 126 -45.01 -8.54 -20.46
C ARG A 126 -44.40 -9.75 -19.78
N ALA A 127 -45.21 -10.70 -19.31
CA ALA A 127 -44.72 -11.92 -18.68
C ALA A 127 -43.88 -12.78 -19.64
N ASP A 128 -44.31 -12.92 -20.91
CA ASP A 128 -43.56 -13.67 -21.93
C ASP A 128 -42.26 -12.97 -22.35
N ILE A 129 -42.27 -11.63 -22.45
CA ILE A 129 -41.08 -10.84 -22.74
C ILE A 129 -40.09 -10.91 -21.57
N GLU A 130 -40.58 -10.82 -20.33
CA GLU A 130 -39.72 -10.89 -19.14
C GLU A 130 -39.12 -12.28 -18.96
N ALA A 131 -39.90 -13.35 -19.20
CA ALA A 131 -39.42 -14.72 -19.17
C ALA A 131 -38.35 -14.99 -20.25
N SER A 132 -38.58 -14.52 -21.48
CA SER A 132 -37.63 -14.73 -22.59
C SER A 132 -36.34 -13.91 -22.43
N ILE A 133 -36.44 -12.66 -21.97
CA ILE A 133 -35.28 -11.80 -21.70
C ILE A 133 -34.47 -12.36 -20.52
N VAL A 134 -35.11 -12.75 -19.42
CA VAL A 134 -34.40 -13.28 -18.24
C VAL A 134 -33.74 -14.63 -18.55
N ALA A 135 -34.40 -15.50 -19.31
CA ALA A 135 -33.83 -16.79 -19.69
C ALA A 135 -32.64 -16.66 -20.65
N SER A 136 -32.63 -15.65 -21.53
CA SER A 136 -31.60 -15.50 -22.57
C SER A 136 -30.47 -14.54 -22.19
N LEU A 137 -30.78 -13.37 -21.61
CA LEU A 137 -29.75 -12.36 -21.28
C LEU A 137 -28.99 -12.67 -20.00
N LYS A 138 -29.66 -13.22 -18.97
CA LYS A 138 -29.02 -13.40 -17.66
C LYS A 138 -27.75 -14.27 -17.72
N PRO A 139 -27.74 -15.47 -18.36
CA PRO A 139 -26.53 -16.28 -18.42
C PRO A 139 -25.43 -15.62 -19.27
N ALA A 140 -25.78 -15.05 -20.43
CA ALA A 140 -24.80 -14.44 -21.34
C ALA A 140 -24.14 -13.19 -20.75
N VAL A 141 -24.90 -12.33 -20.07
CA VAL A 141 -24.37 -11.14 -19.41
C VAL A 141 -23.53 -11.53 -18.18
N GLN A 142 -23.96 -12.52 -17.41
CA GLN A 142 -23.23 -12.95 -16.22
C GLN A 142 -21.86 -13.53 -16.58
N GLU A 143 -21.77 -14.35 -17.62
CA GLU A 143 -20.50 -14.91 -18.10
C GLU A 143 -19.57 -13.83 -18.65
N ALA A 144 -20.09 -12.89 -19.45
CA ALA A 144 -19.32 -11.77 -19.99
C ALA A 144 -18.75 -10.87 -18.87
N VAL A 145 -19.56 -10.56 -17.85
CA VAL A 145 -19.13 -9.75 -16.71
C VAL A 145 -18.07 -10.47 -15.90
N LEU A 146 -18.24 -11.77 -15.61
CA LEU A 146 -17.24 -12.56 -14.89
C LEU A 146 -15.91 -12.61 -15.66
N ALA A 147 -15.95 -12.88 -16.96
CA ALA A 147 -14.76 -12.90 -17.81
C ALA A 147 -14.08 -11.52 -17.92
N GLN A 148 -14.84 -10.44 -17.79
CA GLN A 148 -14.30 -9.08 -17.77
C GLN A 148 -13.66 -8.74 -16.42
N VAL A 149 -14.29 -9.12 -15.31
CA VAL A 149 -13.75 -8.93 -13.95
C VAL A 149 -12.47 -9.73 -13.78
N ASP A 150 -12.46 -11.00 -14.19
CA ASP A 150 -11.27 -11.86 -14.11
C ASP A 150 -10.09 -11.28 -14.91
N ARG A 151 -10.34 -10.82 -16.15
CA ARG A 151 -9.31 -10.13 -16.94
C ARG A 151 -8.79 -8.87 -16.27
N ARG A 152 -9.66 -8.06 -15.66
CA ARG A 152 -9.22 -6.85 -14.93
C ARG A 152 -8.43 -7.18 -13.68
N LEU A 153 -8.83 -8.23 -12.95
CA LEU A 153 -8.13 -8.68 -11.76
C LEU A 153 -6.74 -9.21 -12.13
N GLN A 154 -6.65 -10.07 -13.15
CA GLN A 154 -5.37 -10.61 -13.63
C GLN A 154 -4.44 -9.51 -14.14
N ALA A 155 -4.96 -8.55 -14.92
CA ALA A 155 -4.18 -7.41 -15.38
C ALA A 155 -3.70 -6.53 -14.20
N GLY A 156 -4.57 -6.30 -13.20
CA GLY A 156 -4.23 -5.56 -12.00
C GLY A 156 -3.15 -6.26 -11.16
N LEU A 157 -3.27 -7.57 -10.97
CA LEU A 157 -2.28 -8.38 -10.24
C LEU A 157 -0.94 -8.42 -10.97
N ALA A 158 -0.94 -8.59 -12.30
CA ALA A 158 0.30 -8.57 -13.09
C ALA A 158 0.99 -7.21 -13.03
N ALA A 159 0.22 -6.12 -13.10
CA ALA A 159 0.76 -4.76 -12.94
C ALA A 159 1.34 -4.54 -11.53
N HIS A 160 0.64 -5.00 -10.48
CA HIS A 160 1.14 -4.91 -9.11
C HIS A 160 2.41 -5.73 -8.89
N ASP A 161 2.47 -6.97 -9.38
CA ASP A 161 3.66 -7.84 -9.28
C ASP A 161 4.86 -7.22 -10.00
N ALA A 162 4.66 -6.65 -11.20
CA ALA A 162 5.71 -5.92 -11.91
C ALA A 162 6.21 -4.70 -11.13
N SER A 163 5.29 -3.91 -10.56
CA SER A 163 5.64 -2.72 -9.76
C SER A 163 6.39 -3.09 -8.47
N PHE A 164 5.97 -4.16 -7.81
CA PHE A 164 6.60 -4.65 -6.58
C PHE A 164 8.00 -5.19 -6.85
N ARG A 165 8.21 -5.94 -7.94
CA ARG A 165 9.56 -6.39 -8.34
C ARG A 165 10.48 -5.21 -8.65
N ALA A 166 9.99 -4.21 -9.37
CA ALA A 166 10.78 -3.02 -9.68
C ALA A 166 11.17 -2.25 -8.40
N GLN A 167 10.23 -2.10 -7.46
CA GLN A 167 10.50 -1.45 -6.18
C GLN A 167 11.49 -2.23 -5.32
N LEU A 168 11.37 -3.56 -5.26
CA LEU A 168 12.35 -4.40 -4.55
C LEU A 168 13.75 -4.32 -5.15
N GLN A 169 13.87 -4.20 -6.47
CA GLN A 169 15.16 -4.02 -7.13
C GLN A 169 15.80 -2.68 -6.74
N ASP A 170 15.04 -1.58 -6.81
CA ASP A 170 15.51 -0.25 -6.42
C ASP A 170 15.89 -0.19 -4.93
N ASP A 171 15.02 -0.68 -4.04
CA ASP A 171 15.28 -0.72 -2.59
C ASP A 171 16.53 -1.57 -2.26
N SER A 172 16.71 -2.69 -2.96
CA SER A 172 17.87 -3.57 -2.79
C SER A 172 19.16 -2.89 -3.27
N GLU A 173 19.13 -2.22 -4.42
CA GLU A 173 20.28 -1.46 -4.94
C GLU A 173 20.66 -0.33 -3.98
N GLN A 174 19.69 0.44 -3.48
CA GLN A 174 19.94 1.50 -2.51
C GLN A 174 20.48 0.97 -1.19
N LEU A 175 19.96 -0.16 -0.70
CA LEU A 175 20.46 -0.79 0.52
C LEU A 175 21.90 -1.30 0.32
N MET A 176 22.19 -1.93 -0.81
CA MET A 176 23.55 -2.39 -1.14
C MET A 176 24.51 -1.21 -1.24
N GLU A 177 24.16 -0.15 -1.96
CA GLU A 177 24.98 1.05 -2.10
C GLU A 177 25.29 1.67 -0.73
N LYS A 178 24.27 1.77 0.13
CA LYS A 178 24.43 2.25 1.50
C LYS A 178 25.40 1.37 2.31
N ARG A 179 25.28 0.05 2.19
CA ARG A 179 26.17 -0.90 2.89
C ARG A 179 27.59 -0.86 2.33
N PHE A 180 27.77 -0.68 1.03
CA PHE A 180 29.08 -0.52 0.41
C PHE A 180 29.76 0.77 0.88
N ALA A 181 29.03 1.89 0.92
CA ALA A 181 29.55 3.15 1.44
C ALA A 181 29.96 3.03 2.92
N GLU A 182 29.12 2.40 3.75
CA GLU A 182 29.42 2.13 5.16
C GLU A 182 30.68 1.25 5.31
N PHE A 183 30.82 0.22 4.48
CA PHE A 183 31.99 -0.67 4.50
C PHE A 183 33.28 0.04 4.09
N ILE A 184 33.24 0.87 3.05
CA ILE A 184 34.39 1.68 2.62
C ILE A 184 34.85 2.60 3.75
N GLN A 185 33.91 3.25 4.45
CA GLN A 185 34.21 4.12 5.57
C GLN A 185 34.93 3.38 6.70
N ILE A 186 34.49 2.17 7.05
CA ILE A 186 35.14 1.34 8.07
C ILE A 186 36.56 0.95 7.64
N ILE A 187 36.78 0.59 6.38
CA ILE A 187 38.11 0.26 5.85
C ILE A 187 39.05 1.47 5.92
N ASP A 188 38.58 2.64 5.50
CA ASP A 188 39.41 3.85 5.51
C ASP A 188 39.77 4.27 6.94
N GLU A 189 38.83 4.15 7.88
CA GLU A 189 39.11 4.38 9.30
C GLU A 189 40.15 3.38 9.84
N ALA A 190 40.03 2.10 9.49
CA ALA A 190 40.98 1.07 9.89
C ALA A 190 42.38 1.33 9.29
N ARG A 191 42.45 1.72 8.01
CA ARG A 191 43.72 2.10 7.34
C ARG A 191 44.36 3.33 7.97
N LEU A 192 43.57 4.32 8.38
CA LEU A 192 44.08 5.50 9.07
C LEU A 192 44.67 5.12 10.43
N LYS A 193 43.97 4.30 11.20
CA LYS A 193 44.45 3.77 12.48
C LYS A 193 45.73 2.94 12.31
N ASP A 194 45.79 2.08 11.29
CA ASP A 194 46.98 1.28 10.99
C ASP A 194 48.20 2.15 10.68
N ARG A 195 48.05 3.17 9.81
CA ARG A 195 49.11 4.16 9.54
C ARG A 195 49.58 4.88 10.81
N GLN A 196 48.66 5.22 11.71
CA GLN A 196 49.00 5.83 13.01
C GLN A 196 49.76 4.85 13.92
N HIS A 197 49.37 3.57 13.94
CA HIS A 197 50.09 2.54 14.70
C HIS A 197 51.50 2.31 14.17
N VAL A 198 51.66 2.24 12.85
CA VAL A 198 52.97 2.11 12.19
C VAL A 198 53.86 3.32 12.49
N ALA A 199 53.33 4.56 12.38
CA ALA A 199 54.08 5.76 12.72
C ALA A 199 54.57 5.74 14.18
N ARG A 200 53.69 5.40 15.13
CA ARG A 200 54.06 5.28 16.55
C ARG A 200 55.10 4.18 16.80
N ALA A 201 55.04 3.07 16.06
CA ALA A 201 56.02 1.99 16.18
C ALA A 201 57.40 2.44 15.66
N LEU A 202 57.45 3.16 14.52
CA LEU A 202 58.68 3.74 13.98
C LEU A 202 59.28 4.80 14.92
N ASP A 203 58.47 5.66 15.54
CA ASP A 203 58.93 6.63 16.53
C ASP A 203 59.59 5.94 17.73
N ARG A 204 59.02 4.82 18.21
CA ARG A 204 59.62 4.03 19.30
C ARG A 204 60.95 3.40 18.89
N ILE A 205 61.05 2.85 17.68
CA ILE A 205 62.30 2.26 17.17
C ILE A 205 63.38 3.35 17.07
N THR A 206 63.02 4.53 16.55
CA THR A 206 63.93 5.68 16.44
C THR A 206 64.40 6.16 17.83
N ALA A 207 63.50 6.25 18.81
CA ALA A 207 63.85 6.62 20.17
C ALA A 207 64.78 5.59 20.85
N GLN A 208 64.52 4.30 20.67
CA GLN A 208 65.34 3.22 21.25
C GLN A 208 66.72 3.14 20.60
N THR A 209 66.80 3.24 19.27
CA THR A 209 68.07 3.21 18.54
C THR A 209 68.89 4.47 18.75
N GLY A 210 68.27 5.66 18.78
CA GLY A 210 68.94 6.92 19.08
C GLY A 210 69.58 6.92 20.47
N ALA A 211 68.87 6.44 21.49
CA ALA A 211 69.41 6.31 22.84
C ALA A 211 70.56 5.27 22.91
N GLY A 212 70.42 4.14 22.21
CA GLY A 212 71.47 3.11 22.15
C GLY A 212 72.76 3.58 21.45
N LEU A 213 72.64 4.43 20.42
CA LEU A 213 73.80 4.99 19.75
C LEU A 213 74.54 6.03 20.61
N GLN A 214 73.80 6.83 21.39
CA GLN A 214 74.41 7.79 22.33
C GLN A 214 75.18 7.09 23.45
N THR A 215 74.67 5.98 24.00
CA THR A 215 75.38 5.21 25.03
C THR A 215 76.64 4.54 24.48
N LEU A 216 76.61 4.02 23.25
CA LEU A 216 77.80 3.48 22.58
C LEU A 216 78.86 4.56 22.30
N ALA A 217 78.45 5.75 21.86
CA ALA A 217 79.36 6.88 21.66
C ALA A 217 80.03 7.34 22.97
N LEU A 218 79.28 7.39 24.07
CA LEU A 218 79.82 7.71 25.40
C LEU A 218 80.77 6.62 25.92
N ALA A 219 80.46 5.34 25.70
CA ALA A 219 81.33 4.23 26.09
C ALA A 219 82.67 4.24 25.33
N THR A 220 82.64 4.50 24.02
CA THR A 220 83.86 4.60 23.20
C THR A 220 84.73 5.82 23.53
N LEU A 221 84.13 6.92 24.01
CA LEU A 221 84.89 8.06 24.54
C LEU A 221 85.53 7.76 25.89
N LYS A 222 84.86 7.00 26.77
CA LYS A 222 85.36 6.65 28.11
C LYS A 222 86.54 5.67 28.06
N ASP A 223 86.58 4.77 27.09
CA ASP A 223 87.67 3.80 26.92
C ASP A 223 88.96 4.44 26.38
N LYS A 224 88.89 5.69 25.90
CA LYS A 224 90.03 6.43 25.33
C LYS A 224 90.82 7.28 26.31
N THR A 225 90.52 7.26 27.62
CA THR A 225 91.38 7.93 28.61
C THR A 225 92.65 7.11 28.85
N PRO A 226 93.83 7.59 28.43
CA PRO A 226 95.07 6.86 28.63
C PRO A 226 95.40 6.85 30.12
N THR A 227 95.51 5.66 30.67
CA THR A 227 96.07 5.42 32.00
C THR A 227 97.50 5.96 32.01
N SER A 228 97.69 7.17 32.56
CA SER A 228 99.02 7.73 32.74
C SER A 228 99.76 6.87 33.75
N VAL A 229 100.74 6.12 33.26
CA VAL A 229 101.74 5.40 34.04
C VAL A 229 102.46 6.41 34.92
N GLN A 230 102.24 6.34 36.24
CA GLN A 230 103.09 7.03 37.21
C GLN A 230 104.26 6.12 37.55
N HIS A 231 105.45 6.68 37.31
CA HIS A 231 106.75 6.20 37.76
C HIS A 231 106.93 6.37 39.27
#